data_AF-A0A2E5EG11-F1
#
_entry.id   AF-A0A2E5EG11-F1
#
_cell.length_a   1.000
_cell.length_b   1.000
_cell.length_c   1.000
_cell.angle_alpha   90.00
_cell.angle_beta   90.00
_cell.angle_gamma   90.00
#
_symmetry.space_group_name_H-M   'P 1'
#
loop_
_entity.id
_entity.type
_entity.pdbx_description
1 polymer ?
#
loop_
_entity_poly.entity_id
_entity_poly.type
_entity_poly.pdbx_seq_one_letter_code
_entity_poly.pdbx_strand_id
1 'polypeptide(L)'
;MPMGEKTIMRLNPNRNPILGSLPEDAMEQMFPLAKVEKHAEGADSIKEGEPSDSIYFVTWGAVAIMKDGFEIDRQSAGGVIGEMGVLTDAPRSATRY
;
A
#
# COMPACT_ATOMS: atom_id res chain seq x y z
N MET A 1 -20.40 9.61 -6.01
CA MET A 1 -20.56 8.51 -5.03
C MET A 1 -21.29 9.10 -3.83
N PRO A 2 -22.43 8.55 -3.38
CA PRO A 2 -23.15 9.12 -2.26
C PRO A 2 -22.40 8.84 -0.95
N MET A 3 -22.31 9.87 -0.12
CA MET A 3 -21.74 9.87 1.23
C MET A 3 -22.62 8.98 2.13
N GLY A 4 -22.13 7.83 2.61
CA GLY A 4 -22.95 6.94 3.45
C GLY A 4 -22.30 5.64 3.92
N GLU A 5 -21.31 5.10 3.22
CA GLU A 5 -20.57 3.91 3.69
C GLU A 5 -19.21 4.34 4.23
N LYS A 6 -19.01 4.27 5.56
CA LYS A 6 -17.67 4.29 6.14
C LYS A 6 -16.99 2.98 5.74
N THR A 7 -16.10 3.04 4.75
CA THR A 7 -15.18 1.91 4.50
C THR A 7 -14.20 1.88 5.68
N ILE A 8 -14.46 1.00 6.64
CA ILE A 8 -13.57 0.81 7.80
C ILE A 8 -12.39 -0.05 7.31
N MET A 9 -11.26 0.59 7.03
CA MET A 9 -10.00 -0.12 6.81
C MET A 9 -9.38 -0.46 8.16
N ARG A 10 -9.39 -1.74 8.53
CA ARG A 10 -8.63 -2.24 9.67
C ARG A 10 -7.35 -2.89 9.19
N LEU A 11 -6.22 -2.24 9.45
CA LEU A 11 -4.91 -2.82 9.16
C LEU A 11 -4.66 -4.02 10.09
N ASN A 12 -4.02 -5.05 9.56
CA ASN A 12 -3.58 -6.18 10.38
C ASN A 12 -2.15 -5.89 10.88
N PRO A 13 -1.94 -5.61 12.18
CA PRO A 13 -0.62 -5.31 12.72
C PRO A 13 0.39 -6.45 12.59
N ASN A 14 -0.08 -7.70 12.47
CA ASN A 14 0.81 -8.84 12.21
C ASN A 14 1.33 -8.86 10.76
N ARG A 15 0.69 -8.12 9.84
CA ARG A 15 1.13 -7.98 8.44
C ARG A 15 1.88 -6.68 8.17
N ASN A 16 1.66 -5.65 8.98
CA ASN A 16 2.41 -4.40 8.91
C ASN A 16 2.61 -3.83 10.34
N PRO A 17 3.78 -4.06 10.95
CA PRO A 17 4.01 -3.67 12.35
C PRO A 17 3.96 -2.16 12.58
N ILE A 18 4.31 -1.35 11.56
CA ILE A 18 4.49 0.10 11.71
C ILE A 18 3.17 0.84 11.50
N LEU A 19 2.41 0.50 10.46
CA LEU A 19 1.11 1.13 10.20
C LEU A 19 -0.02 0.47 10.98
N GLY A 20 0.09 -0.82 11.31
CA GLY A 20 -0.91 -1.51 12.11
C GLY A 20 -0.97 -1.06 13.58
N SER A 21 0.05 -0.33 14.05
CA SER A 21 0.07 0.30 15.37
C SER A 21 -0.27 1.79 15.36
N LEU A 22 -0.64 2.36 14.20
CA LEU A 22 -1.01 3.77 14.14
C LEU A 22 -2.29 4.03 14.96
N PRO A 23 -2.31 5.09 15.78
CA PRO A 23 -3.52 5.58 16.42
C PRO A 23 -4.63 5.87 15.40
N GLU A 24 -5.89 5.64 15.80
CA GLU A 24 -7.06 5.83 14.93
C GLU A 24 -7.17 7.27 14.40
N ASP A 25 -6.87 8.27 15.23
CA ASP A 25 -6.87 9.69 14.88
C ASP A 25 -5.76 10.06 13.87
N ALA A 26 -4.60 9.42 13.95
CA ALA A 26 -3.54 9.58 12.95
C ALA A 26 -3.98 9.03 11.58
N MET A 27 -4.64 7.86 11.57
CA MET A 27 -5.22 7.29 10.36
C MET A 27 -6.32 8.20 9.78
N GLU A 28 -7.21 8.73 10.61
CA GLU A 28 -8.27 9.67 10.20
C GLU A 28 -7.71 10.96 9.58
N GLN A 29 -6.55 11.43 10.04
CA GLN A 29 -5.87 12.59 9.44
C GLN A 29 -5.17 12.26 8.11
N MET A 30 -4.70 11.03 7.93
CA MET A 30 -4.03 10.60 6.70
C MET A 30 -4.99 10.34 5.54
N PHE A 31 -6.16 9.74 5.80
CA PHE A 31 -7.10 9.34 4.73
C PHE A 31 -7.53 10.50 3.80
N PRO A 32 -7.84 11.72 4.29
CA PRO A 32 -8.18 12.84 3.42
C PRO A 32 -7.05 13.31 2.49
N LEU A 33 -5.79 13.02 2.84
CA LEU A 33 -4.62 13.37 2.04
C LEU A 33 -4.31 12.31 0.98
N ALA A 34 -4.86 11.11 1.13
CA ALA A 34 -4.65 10.01 0.21
C ALA A 34 -5.39 10.23 -1.11
N LYS A 35 -4.77 9.80 -2.21
CA LYS A 35 -5.40 9.75 -3.53
C LYS A 35 -5.83 8.32 -3.83
N VAL A 36 -7.03 8.17 -4.39
CA VAL A 36 -7.51 6.87 -4.87
C VAL A 36 -7.01 6.68 -6.31
N GLU A 37 -6.19 5.66 -6.50
CA GLU A 37 -5.73 5.22 -7.82
C GLU A 37 -6.41 3.91 -8.21
N LYS A 38 -6.72 3.75 -9.49
CA LYS A 38 -7.24 2.51 -10.05
C LYS A 38 -6.26 2.02 -11.11
N HIS A 39 -5.84 0.77 -10.95
CA HIS A 39 -4.93 0.11 -11.86
C HIS A 39 -5.65 -1.06 -12.51
N ALA A 40 -5.48 -1.22 -13.81
CA ALA A 40 -5.94 -2.43 -14.50
C ALA A 40 -4.99 -3.58 -14.20
N GLU A 41 -5.46 -4.82 -14.36
CA GLU A 41 -4.59 -5.99 -14.21
C GLU A 41 -3.40 -5.89 -15.17
N GLY A 42 -2.18 -5.97 -14.60
CA GLY A 42 -0.93 -5.85 -15.36
C GLY A 42 -0.58 -4.43 -15.82
N ALA A 43 -1.32 -3.40 -15.42
CA ALA A 43 -1.00 -2.00 -15.72
C ALA A 43 -0.12 -1.35 -14.65
N ASP A 44 0.65 -0.33 -15.06
CA ASP A 44 1.45 0.60 -14.23
C ASP A 44 2.19 -0.03 -13.03
N SER A 45 3.40 -0.50 -13.32
CA SER A 45 4.32 -1.00 -12.31
C SER A 45 5.12 0.14 -11.66
N ILE A 46 5.09 0.24 -10.33
CA ILE A 46 6.20 0.89 -9.61
C ILE A 46 7.35 -0.10 -9.58
N LYS A 47 8.54 0.32 -9.98
CA LYS A 47 9.67 -0.59 -10.19
C LYS A 47 10.65 -0.57 -9.05
N GLU A 48 11.27 -1.72 -8.84
CA GLU A 48 12.44 -1.86 -7.97
C GLU A 48 13.54 -0.86 -8.38
N GLY A 49 14.16 -0.22 -7.38
CA GLY A 49 15.20 0.79 -7.58
C GLY A 49 14.71 2.21 -7.85
N GLU A 50 13.41 2.42 -8.10
CA GLU A 50 12.85 3.78 -8.21
C GLU A 50 12.81 4.49 -6.84
N PRO A 51 12.76 5.83 -6.79
CA PRO A 51 12.55 6.55 -5.54
C PRO A 51 11.27 6.11 -4.81
N SER A 52 11.30 6.14 -3.47
CA SER A 52 10.15 5.81 -2.63
C SER A 52 9.57 7.08 -2.01
N ASP A 53 8.43 7.54 -2.55
CA ASP A 53 7.75 8.75 -2.09
C ASP A 53 6.32 8.52 -1.58
N SER A 54 5.82 7.28 -1.72
CA SER A 54 4.41 6.96 -1.55
C SER A 54 4.21 5.60 -0.90
N ILE A 55 3.22 5.52 -0.01
CA ILE A 55 2.72 4.29 0.61
C ILE A 55 1.35 3.98 0.01
N TYR A 56 1.08 2.71 -0.27
CA TYR A 56 -0.19 2.25 -0.85
C TYR A 56 -0.96 1.39 0.14
N PHE A 57 -2.28 1.62 0.19
CA PHE A 57 -3.24 0.76 0.86
C PHE A 57 -4.08 0.04 -0.18
N VAL A 58 -4.07 -1.29 -0.15
CA VAL A 58 -4.91 -2.07 -1.07
C VAL A 58 -6.33 -2.04 -0.54
N THR A 59 -7.23 -1.39 -1.27
CA THR A 59 -8.63 -1.22 -0.87
C THR A 59 -9.55 -2.28 -1.49
N TRP A 60 -9.16 -2.80 -2.66
CA TRP A 60 -9.85 -3.84 -3.39
C TRP A 60 -8.87 -4.56 -4.34
N GLY A 61 -9.13 -5.83 -4.65
CA GLY A 61 -8.28 -6.64 -5.52
C GLY A 61 -7.05 -7.21 -4.81
N ALA A 62 -6.04 -7.55 -5.59
CA ALA A 62 -4.75 -8.05 -5.12
C ALA A 62 -3.61 -7.50 -5.98
N VAL A 63 -2.46 -7.27 -5.36
CA VAL A 63 -1.25 -6.72 -5.97
C VAL A 63 -0.11 -7.72 -5.76
N ALA A 64 0.60 -8.05 -6.84
CA ALA A 64 1.76 -8.95 -6.77
C ALA A 64 3.03 -8.14 -6.50
N ILE A 65 3.87 -8.64 -5.60
CA ILE A 65 5.16 -8.05 -5.27
C ILE A 65 6.26 -8.92 -5.87
N MET A 66 7.03 -8.33 -6.77
CA MET A 66 8.03 -9.00 -7.59
C MET A 66 9.42 -8.48 -7.25
N LYS A 67 10.38 -9.38 -7.04
CA LYS A 67 11.79 -9.03 -6.85
C LYS A 67 12.66 -9.93 -7.70
N ASP A 68 13.61 -9.36 -8.42
CA ASP A 68 14.51 -10.11 -9.31
C ASP A 68 13.76 -11.03 -10.30
N GLY A 69 12.54 -10.64 -10.70
CA GLY A 69 11.68 -11.41 -11.62
C GLY A 69 10.82 -12.50 -10.97
N PHE A 70 10.87 -12.68 -9.65
CA PHE A 70 10.08 -13.66 -8.91
C PHE A 70 9.00 -13.01 -8.04
N GLU A 71 7.82 -13.61 -7.97
CA GLU A 71 6.79 -13.21 -7.00
C GLU A 71 7.25 -13.62 -5.60
N ILE A 72 7.51 -12.63 -4.75
CA ILE A 72 7.93 -12.85 -3.37
C ILE A 72 6.78 -12.72 -2.38
N ASP A 73 5.71 -12.02 -2.76
CA ASP A 73 4.53 -11.81 -1.92
C ASP A 73 3.32 -11.35 -2.76
N ARG A 74 2.12 -11.44 -2.16
CA ARG A 74 0.87 -10.97 -2.74
C ARG A 74 -0.02 -10.33 -1.69
N GLN A 75 -0.36 -9.06 -1.90
CA GLN A 75 -1.15 -8.27 -0.97
C GLN A 75 -2.57 -8.07 -1.49
N SER A 76 -3.56 -8.49 -0.71
CA SER A 76 -4.99 -8.29 -0.98
C SER A 76 -5.52 -7.06 -0.23
N ALA A 77 -6.82 -6.78 -0.36
CA ALA A 77 -7.50 -5.76 0.44
C ALA A 77 -7.11 -5.79 1.94
N GLY A 78 -6.79 -4.62 2.49
CA GLY A 78 -6.23 -4.44 3.84
C GLY A 78 -4.71 -4.56 3.93
N GLY A 79 -4.04 -4.94 2.84
CA GLY A 79 -2.58 -4.94 2.72
C GLY A 79 -2.00 -3.53 2.54
N VAL A 80 -0.73 -3.39 2.92
CA VAL A 80 0.06 -2.17 2.76
C VAL A 80 1.29 -2.49 1.93
N ILE A 81 1.68 -1.57 1.05
CA ILE A 81 2.83 -1.75 0.16
C ILE A 81 3.65 -0.46 0.13
N GLY A 82 4.99 -0.61 0.11
CA GLY A 82 5.92 0.47 -0.14
C GLY A 82 6.23 1.35 1.07
N GLU A 83 5.75 0.96 2.26
CA GLU A 83 6.06 1.59 3.53
C GLU A 83 7.56 1.55 3.84
N MET A 84 8.23 0.44 3.53
CA MET A 84 9.64 0.26 3.87
C MET A 84 10.50 1.33 3.22
N GLY A 85 10.36 1.54 1.91
CA GLY A 85 11.16 2.53 1.18
C GLY A 85 10.94 3.97 1.68
N VAL A 86 9.70 4.32 2.03
CA VAL A 86 9.37 5.65 2.58
C VAL A 86 9.95 5.83 3.99
N LEU A 87 9.86 4.80 4.83
CA LEU A 87 10.31 4.88 6.23
C LEU A 87 11.83 4.83 6.37
N THR A 88 12.53 4.16 5.46
CA THR A 88 13.99 4.03 5.49
C THR A 88 14.69 5.01 4.54
N ASP A 89 13.95 5.88 3.85
CA ASP A 89 14.47 6.75 2.78
C ASP A 89 15.31 5.97 1.75
N ALA A 90 14.82 4.78 1.38
CA ALA A 90 15.51 3.87 0.47
C ALA A 90 14.74 3.73 -0.85
N PRO A 91 15.42 3.44 -1.96
CA PRO A 91 14.75 3.06 -3.20
C PRO A 91 13.79 1.88 -3.01
N ARG A 92 12.82 1.76 -3.92
CA ARG A 92 11.84 0.67 -3.92
C ARG A 92 12.55 -0.68 -3.89
N SER A 93 12.22 -1.52 -2.91
CA SER A 93 12.86 -2.81 -2.68
C SER A 93 12.35 -3.94 -3.59
N ALA A 94 11.26 -3.69 -4.31
CA ALA A 94 10.57 -4.63 -5.17
C ALA A 94 9.67 -3.87 -6.16
N THR A 95 9.33 -4.53 -7.26
CA THR A 95 8.34 -4.07 -8.24
C THR A 95 6.94 -4.51 -7.81
N ARG A 96 5.89 -3.73 -8.06
CA ARG A 96 4.49 -4.15 -7.86
C ARG A 96 3.69 -4.12 -9.17
N TYR A 97 2.73 -5.03 -9.29
CA TYR A 97 1.74 -5.10 -10.38
C TYR A 97 0.33 -5.22 -9.81
#